data_AF-A0A848LJ58-F1
#
_entry.id   AF-A0A848LJ58-F1
#
_cell.length_a   1.000
_cell.length_b   1.000
_cell.length_c   1.000
_cell.angle_alpha   90.00
_cell.angle_beta   90.00
_cell.angle_gamma   90.00
#
_symmetry.space_group_name_H-M   'P 1'
#
loop_
_entity.id
_entity.type
_entity.pdbx_description
1 polymer ?
#
loop_
_entity_poly.entity_id
_entity_poly.type
_entity_poly.pdbx_seq_one_letter_code
_entity_poly.pdbx_strand_id
1 'polypeptide(L)'
;TAVFKRHPNANRFGTNLPADGKWAGEKGNSAWTPDPNTPKGQEILKATEGKPIQFKDGYPDFSPFSQKNVSIEMKGDHYQDFKAANMKAGFGDTATPPPGMTWHHHEDGKTMMLVPQKINNNVPHTGGASVVKDAGY
;
A
#
# COMPACT_ATOMS: atom_id res chain seq x y z
N THR A 1 -23.99 -19.62 5.56
CA THR A 1 -22.58 -19.81 5.19
C THR A 1 -22.27 -18.89 4.03
N ALA A 2 -21.65 -17.74 4.30
CA ALA A 2 -21.36 -16.78 3.24
C ALA A 2 -20.21 -17.32 2.39
N VAL A 3 -20.54 -17.78 1.19
CA VAL A 3 -19.57 -18.16 0.16
C VAL A 3 -18.94 -16.86 -0.32
N PHE A 4 -17.75 -16.55 0.17
CA PHE A 4 -16.96 -15.44 -0.36
C PHE A 4 -16.55 -15.79 -1.79
N LYS A 5 -17.26 -15.23 -2.77
CA LYS A 5 -16.84 -15.25 -4.16
C LYS A 5 -15.56 -14.41 -4.24
N ARG A 6 -14.42 -15.07 -4.48
CA ARG A 6 -13.19 -14.42 -4.95
C ARG A 6 -13.56 -13.41 -6.04
N HIS A 7 -13.10 -12.16 -5.93
CA HIS A 7 -13.26 -11.19 -7.00
C HIS A 7 -12.67 -11.76 -8.30
N PRO A 8 -13.38 -11.67 -9.45
CA PRO A 8 -12.96 -12.27 -10.71
C PRO A 8 -11.63 -11.73 -11.27
N ASN A 9 -11.07 -10.67 -10.67
CA ASN A 9 -9.81 -10.03 -11.07
C ASN A 9 -8.58 -10.48 -10.24
N ALA A 10 -8.72 -11.48 -9.35
CA ALA A 10 -7.64 -11.98 -8.48
C ALA A 10 -6.38 -12.48 -9.22
N ASN A 11 -6.43 -12.69 -10.54
CA ASN A 11 -5.27 -13.07 -11.35
C ASN A 11 -4.45 -11.88 -11.89
N ARG A 12 -4.93 -10.63 -11.79
CA ARG A 12 -4.23 -9.44 -12.32
C ARG A 12 -3.55 -8.57 -11.27
N PHE A 13 -4.11 -8.48 -10.07
CA PHE A 13 -3.64 -7.61 -8.99
C PHE A 13 -3.39 -8.41 -7.70
N GLY A 14 -2.60 -7.86 -6.77
CA GLY A 14 -2.22 -8.56 -5.54
C GLY A 14 -1.23 -9.72 -5.75
N THR A 15 -0.67 -9.85 -6.96
CA THR A 15 0.27 -10.93 -7.32
C THR A 15 1.73 -10.56 -7.04
N ASN A 16 2.05 -9.27 -6.95
CA ASN A 16 3.38 -8.78 -6.63
C ASN A 16 3.66 -8.89 -5.13
N LEU A 17 4.14 -10.04 -4.69
CA LEU A 17 4.37 -10.33 -3.27
C LEU A 17 5.86 -10.35 -2.92
N PRO A 18 6.24 -9.97 -1.69
CA PRO A 18 7.60 -10.16 -1.20
C PRO A 18 8.10 -11.60 -1.40
N ALA A 19 9.28 -11.74 -2.02
CA ALA A 19 9.96 -13.02 -2.20
C ALA A 19 10.92 -13.33 -1.04
N ASP A 20 11.42 -12.29 -0.39
CA ASP A 20 12.27 -12.31 0.80
C ASP A 20 11.43 -12.37 2.10
N GLY A 21 12.12 -12.45 3.24
CA GLY A 21 11.49 -12.43 4.56
C GLY A 21 10.77 -13.73 4.94
N LYS A 22 9.85 -13.63 5.91
CA LYS A 22 9.12 -14.77 6.48
C LYS A 22 7.63 -14.48 6.55
N TRP A 23 6.84 -15.43 6.09
CA TRP A 23 5.38 -15.43 6.21
C TRP A 23 4.96 -16.25 7.44
N ALA A 24 4.04 -15.73 8.24
CA ALA A 24 3.50 -16.45 9.39
C ALA A 24 2.51 -17.56 8.99
N GLY A 25 1.95 -17.48 7.77
CA GLY A 25 1.02 -18.45 7.22
C GLY A 25 1.00 -18.41 5.70
N GLU A 26 -0.20 -18.46 5.11
CA GLU A 26 -0.36 -18.41 3.66
C GLU A 26 0.21 -17.11 3.08
N LYS A 27 1.07 -17.24 2.07
CA LYS A 27 1.70 -16.10 1.39
C LYS A 27 0.64 -15.22 0.71
N GLY A 28 0.67 -13.92 1.00
CA GLY A 28 -0.33 -12.94 0.52
C GLY A 28 -1.62 -12.87 1.34
N ASN A 29 -1.78 -13.74 2.34
CA ASN A 29 -2.97 -13.83 3.21
C ASN A 29 -2.60 -13.98 4.70
N SER A 30 -1.40 -13.53 5.08
CA SER A 30 -0.90 -13.60 6.46
C SER A 30 0.12 -12.51 6.75
N ALA A 31 0.60 -12.46 7.98
CA ALA A 31 1.64 -11.53 8.38
C ALA A 31 2.97 -11.86 7.68
N TRP A 32 3.60 -10.85 7.10
CA TRP A 32 4.94 -10.92 6.53
C TRP A 32 5.93 -10.09 7.35
N THR A 33 7.08 -10.69 7.66
CA THR A 33 8.19 -10.04 8.33
C THR A 33 9.37 -9.94 7.35
N PRO A 34 9.90 -8.74 7.07
CA PRO A 34 11.05 -8.58 6.18
C PRO A 34 12.32 -9.24 6.73
N ASP A 35 13.26 -9.61 5.85
CA ASP A 35 14.54 -10.20 6.26
C ASP A 35 15.46 -9.16 6.94
N PRO A 36 15.76 -9.30 8.25
CA PRO A 36 16.55 -8.32 9.00
C PRO A 36 18.02 -8.25 8.55
N ASN A 37 18.49 -9.23 7.76
CA ASN A 37 19.89 -9.27 7.30
C ASN A 37 20.11 -8.52 5.97
N THR A 38 19.06 -7.92 5.41
CA THR A 38 19.14 -7.13 4.19
C THR A 38 18.98 -5.63 4.49
N PRO A 39 19.65 -4.72 3.77
CA PRO A 39 19.46 -3.28 3.96
C PRO A 39 17.99 -2.85 3.80
N LYS A 40 17.31 -3.40 2.79
CA LYS A 40 15.89 -3.20 2.52
C LYS A 40 15.02 -3.62 3.71
N GLY A 41 15.26 -4.81 4.27
CA GLY A 41 14.49 -5.28 5.42
C GLY A 41 14.73 -4.47 6.68
N GLN A 42 15.97 -4.01 6.92
CA GLN A 42 16.29 -3.11 8.03
C GLN A 42 15.56 -1.76 7.91
N GLU A 43 15.46 -1.19 6.71
CA GLU A 43 14.69 0.05 6.48
C GLU A 43 13.19 -0.13 6.77
N ILE A 44 12.61 -1.27 6.35
CA ILE A 44 11.20 -1.59 6.63
C ILE A 44 10.99 -1.80 8.14
N LEU A 45 11.86 -2.58 8.80
CA LEU A 45 11.76 -2.83 10.25
C LEU A 45 11.87 -1.54 11.06
N LYS A 46 12.77 -0.63 10.67
CA LYS A 46 12.89 0.68 11.31
C LYS A 46 11.59 1.49 11.15
N ALA A 47 11.01 1.52 9.96
CA ALA A 47 9.79 2.28 9.68
C ALA A 47 8.51 1.67 10.31
N THR A 48 8.51 0.36 10.55
CA THR A 48 7.39 -0.39 11.16
C THR A 48 7.56 -0.62 12.66
N GLU A 49 8.66 -0.13 13.26
CA GLU A 49 9.04 -0.44 14.65
C GLU A 49 9.12 -1.96 14.91
N GLY A 50 9.55 -2.72 13.91
CA GLY A 50 9.66 -4.17 13.95
C GLY A 50 8.33 -4.93 13.83
N LYS A 51 7.20 -4.24 13.64
CA LYS A 51 5.90 -4.89 13.47
C LYS A 51 5.80 -5.55 12.10
N PRO A 52 5.29 -6.79 12.01
CA PRO A 52 5.04 -7.41 10.71
C PRO A 52 3.94 -6.68 9.95
N ILE A 53 3.96 -6.81 8.63
CA ILE A 53 2.95 -6.23 7.74
C ILE A 53 1.93 -7.30 7.42
N GLN A 54 0.66 -7.06 7.73
CA GLN A 54 -0.40 -7.99 7.36
C GLN A 54 -0.67 -7.91 5.87
N PHE A 55 -0.95 -9.04 5.23
CA PHE A 55 -1.47 -9.06 3.87
C PHE A 55 -2.82 -9.78 3.83
N LYS A 56 -3.68 -9.30 2.95
CA LYS A 56 -4.97 -9.91 2.64
C LYS A 56 -5.24 -9.82 1.15
N ASP A 57 -5.61 -10.94 0.54
CA ASP A 57 -5.88 -11.05 -0.90
C ASP A 57 -4.73 -10.48 -1.76
N GLY A 58 -3.49 -10.57 -1.24
CA GLY A 58 -2.28 -10.11 -1.92
C GLY A 58 -1.92 -8.63 -1.70
N TYR A 59 -2.74 -7.86 -0.99
CA TYR A 59 -2.48 -6.45 -0.67
C TYR A 59 -1.89 -6.29 0.73
N PRO A 60 -0.86 -5.45 0.91
CA PRO A 60 -0.35 -5.12 2.23
C PRO A 60 -1.29 -4.15 2.96
N ASP A 61 -1.56 -4.42 4.22
CA ASP A 61 -2.25 -3.50 5.12
C ASP A 61 -1.23 -2.54 5.75
N PHE A 62 -1.19 -1.31 5.24
CA PHE A 62 -0.38 -0.23 5.81
C PHE A 62 -1.13 0.64 6.82
N SER A 63 -2.37 0.29 7.19
CA SER A 63 -3.18 1.09 8.13
C SER A 63 -2.51 1.32 9.49
N PRO A 64 -1.75 0.38 10.08
CA PRO A 64 -1.06 0.64 11.35
C PRO A 64 0.07 1.66 11.24
N PHE A 65 0.54 1.96 10.03
CA PHE A 65 1.69 2.83 9.75
C PHE A 65 1.28 4.13 9.06
N SER A 66 -0.02 4.36 8.86
CA SER A 66 -0.51 5.58 8.23
C SER A 66 -0.66 6.71 9.24
N GLN A 67 -0.20 7.91 8.86
CA GLN A 67 -0.36 9.12 9.65
C GLN A 67 -1.64 9.89 9.32
N LYS A 68 -2.16 9.73 8.11
CA LYS A 68 -3.37 10.42 7.64
C LYS A 68 -3.97 9.68 6.45
N ASN A 69 -5.29 9.55 6.47
CA ASN A 69 -6.06 9.03 5.34
C ASN A 69 -6.95 10.12 4.79
N VAL A 70 -7.05 10.21 3.46
CA VAL A 70 -7.99 11.09 2.76
C VAL A 70 -8.69 10.32 1.65
N SER A 71 -9.93 10.68 1.35
CA SER A 71 -10.65 10.15 0.19
C SER A 71 -10.65 11.17 -0.94
N ILE A 72 -10.31 10.71 -2.14
CA ILE A 72 -10.29 11.49 -3.38
C ILE A 72 -10.99 10.70 -4.50
N GLU A 73 -11.33 11.38 -5.59
CA GLU A 73 -11.60 10.73 -6.86
C GLU A 73 -10.25 10.31 -7.47
N MET A 74 -9.85 9.06 -7.23
CA MET A 74 -8.55 8.53 -7.67
C MET A 74 -8.56 8.31 -9.19
N LYS A 75 -7.55 8.84 -9.87
CA LYS A 75 -7.40 8.71 -11.33
C LYS A 75 -6.34 7.68 -11.71
N GLY A 76 -5.57 7.22 -10.72
CA GLY A 76 -4.37 6.41 -10.90
C GLY A 76 -3.20 7.20 -11.46
N ASP A 77 -3.33 8.52 -11.59
CA ASP A 77 -2.27 9.43 -11.98
C ASP A 77 -1.61 9.99 -10.72
N HIS A 78 -0.36 9.58 -10.47
CA HIS A 78 0.36 9.93 -9.24
C HIS A 78 0.41 11.44 -9.00
N TYR A 79 0.64 12.26 -10.03
CA TYR A 79 0.75 13.71 -9.85
C TYR A 79 -0.59 14.30 -9.41
N GLN A 80 -1.66 14.00 -10.14
CA GLN A 80 -3.00 14.53 -9.84
C GLN A 80 -3.52 14.00 -8.50
N ASP A 81 -3.35 12.70 -8.24
CA ASP A 81 -3.86 12.06 -7.03
C ASP A 81 -3.10 12.54 -5.78
N PHE A 82 -1.76 12.71 -5.86
CA PHE A 82 -0.97 13.26 -4.75
C PHE A 82 -1.34 14.72 -4.49
N LYS A 83 -1.53 15.52 -5.56
CA LYS A 83 -1.95 16.91 -5.44
C LYS A 83 -3.33 17.02 -4.78
N ALA A 84 -4.29 16.20 -5.20
CA ALA A 84 -5.62 16.13 -4.60
C ALA A 84 -5.57 15.70 -3.11
N ALA A 85 -4.76 14.68 -2.81
CA ALA A 85 -4.59 14.19 -1.44
C ALA A 85 -3.95 15.25 -0.52
N ASN A 86 -2.92 15.95 -1.00
CA ASN A 86 -2.27 17.04 -0.26
C ASN A 86 -3.22 18.21 0.00
N MET A 87 -4.00 18.65 -1.00
CA MET A 87 -5.03 19.67 -0.80
C MET A 87 -6.04 19.23 0.26
N LYS A 88 -6.55 17.99 0.17
CA LYS A 88 -7.52 17.45 1.13
C LYS A 88 -6.95 17.29 2.54
N ALA A 89 -5.65 16.99 2.64
CA ALA A 89 -4.93 16.81 3.89
C ALA A 89 -4.51 18.14 4.56
N GLY A 90 -4.62 19.27 3.85
CA GLY A 90 -4.20 20.59 4.34
C GLY A 90 -2.72 20.90 4.13
N PHE A 91 -2.03 20.22 3.21
CA PHE A 91 -0.62 20.46 2.88
C PHE A 91 -0.40 21.45 1.72
N GLY A 92 -1.49 21.96 1.14
CA GLY A 92 -1.46 22.97 0.09
C GLY A 92 -1.51 22.41 -1.33
N ASP A 93 -1.43 23.31 -2.32
CA ASP A 93 -1.55 22.99 -3.75
C ASP A 93 -0.23 22.47 -4.34
N THR A 94 0.20 21.28 -3.89
CA THR A 94 1.45 20.64 -4.32
C THR A 94 1.29 19.14 -4.45
N ALA A 95 2.04 18.52 -5.36
CA ALA A 95 2.12 17.05 -5.46
C ALA A 95 3.19 16.45 -4.52
N THR A 96 3.98 17.28 -3.82
CA THR A 96 5.04 16.83 -2.91
C THR A 96 4.47 16.51 -1.53
N PRO A 97 4.52 15.26 -1.05
CA PRO A 97 4.10 14.91 0.31
C PRO A 97 5.08 15.46 1.36
N PRO A 98 4.71 15.47 2.66
CA PRO A 98 5.64 15.79 3.74
C PRO A 98 6.95 14.97 3.68
N PRO A 99 8.09 15.52 4.16
CA PRO A 99 9.38 14.83 4.11
C PRO A 99 9.36 13.42 4.70
N GLY A 100 9.90 12.45 3.96
CA GLY A 100 9.95 11.03 4.37
C GLY A 100 8.64 10.25 4.20
N MET A 101 7.57 10.90 3.73
CA MET A 101 6.26 10.29 3.51
C MET A 101 5.94 10.15 2.02
N THR A 102 4.98 9.29 1.72
CA THR A 102 4.37 9.17 0.40
C THR A 102 2.89 8.84 0.53
N TRP A 103 2.10 9.12 -0.49
CA TRP A 103 0.72 8.66 -0.56
C TRP A 103 0.67 7.26 -1.19
N HIS A 104 0.21 6.30 -0.40
CA HIS A 104 -0.15 4.98 -0.87
C HIS A 104 -1.58 5.00 -1.40
N HIS A 105 -1.78 4.55 -2.63
CA HIS A 105 -3.10 4.36 -3.23
C HIS A 105 -3.67 3.05 -2.71
N HIS A 106 -4.68 3.10 -1.84
CA HIS A 106 -5.34 1.90 -1.32
C HIS A 106 -6.12 1.20 -2.43
N GLU A 107 -6.24 -0.12 -2.36
CA GLU A 107 -6.93 -0.94 -3.36
C GLU A 107 -8.44 -0.67 -3.46
N ASP A 108 -9.02 0.14 -2.56
CA ASP A 108 -10.44 0.49 -2.60
C ASP A 108 -10.76 1.52 -3.71
N GLY A 109 -9.74 2.01 -4.41
CA GLY A 109 -9.85 2.93 -5.54
C GLY A 109 -10.22 4.36 -5.16
N LYS A 110 -10.19 4.74 -3.89
CA LYS A 110 -10.56 6.10 -3.45
C LYS A 110 -9.78 6.61 -2.25
N THR A 111 -9.15 5.74 -1.46
CA THR A 111 -8.43 6.11 -0.26
C THR A 111 -6.94 6.32 -0.57
N MET A 112 -6.41 7.45 -0.15
CA MET A 112 -4.99 7.77 -0.14
C MET A 112 -4.48 7.77 1.29
N MET A 113 -3.45 6.97 1.56
CA MET A 113 -2.88 6.81 2.89
C MET A 113 -1.49 7.43 2.94
N LEU A 114 -1.26 8.38 3.84
CA LEU A 114 0.06 8.96 4.05
C LEU A 114 0.88 7.98 4.90
N VAL A 115 1.90 7.38 4.32
CA VAL A 115 2.72 6.34 4.95
C VAL A 115 4.21 6.65 4.78
N PRO A 116 5.10 6.09 5.62
CA PRO A 116 6.54 6.21 5.40
C PRO A 116 6.95 5.69 4.02
N GLN A 117 7.72 6.51 3.29
CA GLN A 117 8.22 6.14 1.95
C GLN A 117 9.02 4.82 1.99
N LYS A 118 9.72 4.58 3.10
CA LYS A 118 10.52 3.37 3.31
C LYS A 118 9.71 2.07 3.40
N ILE A 119 8.42 2.15 3.75
CA ILE A 119 7.52 0.98 3.69
C ILE A 119 7.01 0.83 2.27
N ASN A 120 6.33 1.85 1.73
CA ASN A 120 5.67 1.77 0.43
C ASN A 120 6.65 1.44 -0.72
N ASN A 121 7.85 2.00 -0.72
CA ASN A 121 8.79 1.78 -1.82
C ASN A 121 9.52 0.43 -1.75
N ASN A 122 9.63 -0.15 -0.55
CA ASN A 122 10.40 -1.38 -0.35
C ASN A 122 9.51 -2.62 -0.22
N VAL A 123 8.21 -2.49 0.08
CA VAL A 123 7.30 -3.64 0.10
C VAL A 123 6.75 -3.84 -1.31
N PRO A 124 7.06 -4.94 -2.02
CA PRO A 124 6.44 -5.22 -3.32
C PRO A 124 4.94 -5.37 -3.14
N HIS A 125 4.16 -4.66 -3.96
CA HIS A 125 2.71 -4.75 -4.01
C HIS A 125 2.18 -4.18 -5.32
N THR A 126 0.90 -4.42 -5.59
CA THR A 126 0.14 -3.65 -6.57
C THR A 126 -0.73 -2.66 -5.80
N GLY A 127 -0.56 -1.35 -6.03
CA GLY A 127 -1.38 -0.33 -5.40
C GLY A 127 -2.68 -0.05 -6.16
N GLY A 128 -3.60 0.67 -5.52
CA GLY A 128 -4.88 1.12 -6.09
C GLY A 128 -4.75 1.91 -7.38
N ALA A 129 -3.64 2.61 -7.62
CA ALA A 129 -3.40 3.36 -8.86
C ALA A 129 -3.43 2.45 -10.11
N SER A 130 -2.93 1.22 -10.02
CA SER A 130 -3.00 0.25 -11.11
C SER A 130 -4.41 -0.31 -11.28
N VAL A 131 -5.15 -0.42 -10.17
CA VAL A 131 -6.49 -0.96 -10.11
C VAL A 131 -7.48 -0.02 -10.81
N VAL A 132 -7.46 1.28 -10.49
CA VAL A 132 -8.37 2.28 -11.10
C VAL A 132 -8.08 2.58 -12.57
N LYS A 133 -6.91 2.18 -13.08
CA LYS A 133 -6.54 2.32 -14.50
C LYS A 133 -7.05 1.17 -15.37
N ASP A 134 -7.46 0.05 -14.80
CA ASP A 134 -7.96 -1.09 -15.58
C ASP A 134 -9.42 -0.88 -15.95
N ALA A 135 -9.72 -1.00 -17.25
CA ALA A 135 -11.07 -0.90 -17.78
C ALA A 135 -11.87 -2.16 -17.37
N GLY A 136 -12.39 -2.16 -16.14
CA GLY A 136 -13.10 -3.30 -15.57
C GLY A 136 -13.10 -3.37 -14.04
N TYR A 137 -12.50 -2.38 -13.37
CA TYR A 137 -12.68 -2.16 -11.93
C TYR A 137 -13.96 -1.39 -11.62
#